data_AF-A0A662TFG7-F1
#
_entry.id   AF-A0A662TFG7-F1
#
_cell.length_a   1.000
_cell.length_b   1.000
_cell.length_c   1.000
_cell.angle_alpha   90.00
_cell.angle_beta   90.00
_cell.angle_gamma   90.00
#
_symmetry.space_group_name_H-M   'P 1'
#
loop_
_entity.id
_entity.type
_entity.pdbx_description
1 polymer ?
#
loop_
_entity_poly.entity_id
_entity_poly.type
_entity_poly.pdbx_seq_one_letter_code
_entity_poly.pdbx_strand_id
1 'polypeptide(L)'
;MGEEEEIEIRPSYLETPGGRRVATYEFAMSLAKAIKIMYEDDLTKLEERVNRLEEAAKIFQEFESRLSNMEKSLDDLERRLELDLGDISDKLSALIDAFHELAEKVERLEEVLARG
;
A
#
# COMPACT_ATOMS: atom_id res chain seq x y z
N MET A 1 21.81 -18.29 -26.34
CA MET A 1 22.70 -19.46 -26.28
C MET A 1 23.95 -18.98 -25.56
N GLY A 2 24.00 -19.08 -24.24
CA GLY A 2 25.23 -18.84 -23.50
C GLY A 2 26.08 -20.09 -23.63
N GLU A 3 27.35 -19.93 -23.98
CA GLU A 3 28.31 -21.03 -23.90
C GLU A 3 28.39 -21.44 -22.42
N GLU A 4 28.06 -22.68 -22.09
CA GLU A 4 28.34 -23.22 -20.76
C GLU A 4 29.87 -23.25 -20.61
N GLU A 5 30.45 -22.29 -19.89
CA GLU A 5 31.87 -22.32 -19.54
C GLU A 5 32.12 -23.56 -18.67
N GLU A 6 32.55 -24.65 -19.28
CA GLU A 6 32.96 -25.86 -18.57
C GLU A 6 34.31 -25.61 -17.89
N ILE A 7 34.31 -25.42 -16.57
CA ILE A 7 35.52 -25.16 -15.78
C ILE A 7 36.11 -26.50 -15.33
N GLU A 8 37.18 -26.93 -15.98
CA GLU A 8 37.94 -28.10 -15.54
C GLU A 8 38.81 -27.75 -14.32
N ILE A 9 38.47 -28.27 -13.14
CA ILE A 9 39.27 -28.07 -11.92
C ILE A 9 40.14 -29.29 -11.65
N ARG A 10 41.45 -29.12 -11.76
CA ARG A 10 42.42 -30.17 -11.43
C ARG A 10 43.03 -29.93 -10.03
N PRO A 11 42.86 -30.87 -9.08
CA PRO A 11 43.49 -30.75 -7.77
C PRO A 11 45.01 -30.71 -7.89
N SER A 12 45.64 -29.72 -7.26
CA SER A 12 47.09 -29.54 -7.27
C SER A 12 47.59 -29.05 -5.91
N TYR A 13 48.58 -29.76 -5.37
CA TYR A 13 49.07 -29.59 -4.01
C TYR A 13 50.59 -29.56 -3.97
N LEU A 14 51.15 -28.75 -3.06
CA LEU A 14 52.56 -28.74 -2.71
C LEU A 14 52.78 -29.47 -1.39
N GLU A 15 53.84 -30.27 -1.33
CA GLU A 15 54.30 -30.87 -0.07
C GLU A 15 55.18 -29.87 0.69
N THR A 16 54.84 -29.65 1.95
CA THR A 16 55.62 -28.79 2.85
C THR A 16 56.68 -29.61 3.60
N PRO A 17 57.74 -28.98 4.13
CA PRO A 17 58.79 -29.66 4.90
C PRO A 17 58.31 -30.50 6.10
N GLY A 18 57.09 -30.27 6.59
CA GLY A 18 56.45 -31.06 7.65
C GLY A 18 55.52 -32.17 7.15
N GLY A 19 55.58 -32.54 5.87
CA GLY A 19 54.74 -33.58 5.25
C GLY A 19 53.28 -33.18 5.02
N ARG A 20 52.90 -31.93 5.29
CA ARG A 20 51.54 -31.42 5.03
C ARG A 20 51.40 -31.02 3.57
N ARG A 21 50.25 -31.33 2.98
CA ARG A 21 49.89 -30.88 1.63
C ARG A 21 49.11 -29.57 1.71
N VAL A 22 49.52 -28.58 0.92
CA VAL A 22 48.82 -27.30 0.79
C VAL A 22 48.41 -27.12 -0.66
N ALA A 23 47.21 -26.60 -0.89
CA ALA A 23 46.73 -26.32 -2.25
C ALA A 23 47.66 -25.31 -2.94
N THR A 24 47.90 -25.50 -4.24
CA THR A 24 48.58 -24.48 -5.05
C THR A 24 47.68 -23.26 -5.22
N TYR A 25 48.30 -22.10 -5.47
CA TYR A 25 47.59 -20.87 -5.79
C TYR A 25 46.67 -21.04 -7.00
N GLU A 26 47.15 -21.68 -8.06
CA GLU A 26 46.36 -21.97 -9.27
C GLU A 26 45.12 -22.82 -8.96
N PHE A 27 45.27 -23.88 -8.15
CA PHE A 27 44.14 -24.72 -7.76
C PHE A 27 43.11 -23.95 -6.91
N ALA A 28 43.58 -23.15 -5.94
CA ALA A 28 42.70 -22.31 -5.14
C ALA A 28 41.97 -21.24 -5.98
N MET A 29 42.64 -20.66 -6.99
CA MET A 29 42.06 -19.68 -7.88
C MET A 29 41.01 -20.28 -8.82
N SER A 30 41.25 -21.47 -9.36
CA SER A 30 40.28 -22.18 -10.19
C SER A 30 39.00 -22.53 -9.41
N LEU A 31 39.15 -22.96 -8.14
CA LEU A 31 38.01 -23.16 -7.24
C LEU A 31 37.24 -21.86 -6.98
N ALA A 32 37.93 -20.76 -6.70
CA ALA A 32 37.31 -19.47 -6.47
C ALA A 32 36.53 -18.96 -7.70
N LYS A 33 37.10 -19.13 -8.91
CA LYS A 33 36.43 -18.78 -10.17
C LYS A 33 35.17 -19.62 -10.40
N ALA A 34 35.25 -20.93 -10.17
CA ALA A 34 34.10 -21.82 -10.31
C ALA A 34 32.97 -21.46 -9.34
N ILE A 35 33.30 -21.22 -8.07
CA ILE A 35 32.35 -20.75 -7.06
C ILE A 35 31.69 -19.44 -7.51
N LYS A 36 32.49 -18.48 -8.00
CA LYS A 36 31.96 -17.20 -8.48
C LYS A 36 30.90 -17.41 -9.57
N ILE A 37 31.24 -18.18 -10.61
CA ILE A 37 30.34 -18.43 -11.75
C ILE A 37 29.07 -19.17 -11.30
N MET A 38 29.20 -20.15 -10.40
CA MET A 38 28.05 -20.89 -9.86
C MET A 38 27.04 -19.99 -9.15
N TYR A 39 27.48 -18.92 -8.48
CA TYR A 39 26.59 -18.05 -7.71
C TYR A 39 26.22 -16.74 -8.42
N GLU A 40 26.90 -16.37 -9.51
CA GLU A 40 26.69 -15.09 -10.21
C GLU A 40 25.28 -14.99 -10.81
N ASP A 41 24.79 -16.07 -11.44
CA ASP A 41 23.43 -16.14 -11.98
C ASP A 41 22.35 -16.09 -10.89
N ASP A 42 22.59 -16.77 -9.77
CA ASP A 42 21.65 -16.81 -8.65
C ASP A 42 21.60 -15.46 -7.92
N LEU A 43 22.75 -14.78 -7.77
CA LEU A 43 22.85 -13.43 -7.23
C LEU A 43 22.12 -12.43 -8.14
N THR A 44 22.35 -12.50 -9.45
CA THR A 44 21.68 -11.60 -10.41
C THR A 44 20.15 -11.77 -10.36
N LYS A 45 19.66 -13.02 -10.35
CA LYS A 45 18.22 -13.29 -10.20
C LYS A 45 17.67 -12.82 -8.86
N LEU A 46 18.44 -12.92 -7.79
CA LEU A 46 18.04 -12.44 -6.48
C LEU A 46 17.95 -10.92 -6.46
N GLU A 47 18.94 -10.21 -7.00
CA GLU A 47 18.92 -8.75 -7.16
C GLU A 47 17.72 -8.28 -7.97
N GLU A 48 17.42 -8.92 -9.11
CA GLU A 48 16.22 -8.61 -9.89
C GLU A 48 14.94 -8.80 -9.08
N ARG A 49 14.84 -9.87 -8.29
CA ARG A 49 13.66 -10.13 -7.46
C ARG A 49 13.52 -9.11 -6.34
N VAL A 50 14.63 -8.72 -5.71
CA VAL A 50 14.65 -7.67 -4.68
C VAL A 50 14.20 -6.34 -5.28
N ASN A 51 14.74 -5.94 -6.43
CA ASN A 51 14.35 -4.70 -7.11
C ASN A 51 12.84 -4.67 -7.42
N ARG A 52 12.28 -5.78 -7.93
CA ARG A 52 10.82 -5.89 -8.18
C ARG A 52 9.99 -5.78 -6.89
N LEU A 53 10.48 -6.35 -5.79
CA LEU A 53 9.81 -6.25 -4.49
C LEU A 53 9.86 -4.82 -3.94
N GLU A 54 10.97 -4.11 -4.12
CA GLU A 54 11.10 -2.71 -3.73
C GLU A 54 10.17 -1.79 -4.54
N GLU A 55 10.04 -2.04 -5.85
CA GLU A 55 9.07 -1.33 -6.69
C GLU A 55 7.63 -1.61 -6.24
N ALA A 56 7.29 -2.86 -5.97
CA ALA A 56 5.98 -3.22 -5.43
C ALA A 56 5.71 -2.54 -4.09
N ALA A 57 6.70 -2.49 -3.19
CA ALA A 57 6.57 -1.83 -1.89
C ALA A 57 6.28 -0.32 -2.02
N LYS A 58 6.92 0.36 -2.97
CA LYS A 58 6.63 1.78 -3.26
C LYS A 58 5.19 2.00 -3.73
N ILE A 59 4.70 1.11 -4.61
CA ILE A 59 3.31 1.15 -5.08
C ILE A 59 2.34 0.95 -3.90
N PHE A 60 2.63 0.01 -3.00
CA PHE A 60 1.82 -0.20 -1.80
C PHE A 60 1.79 1.03 -0.87
N GLN A 61 2.93 1.69 -0.68
CA GLN A 61 2.98 2.94 0.11
C GLN A 61 2.15 4.06 -0.52
N GLU A 62 2.17 4.18 -1.85
CA GLU A 62 1.31 5.14 -2.56
C GLU A 62 -0.17 4.80 -2.38
N PHE A 63 -0.55 3.53 -2.49
CA PHE A 63 -1.92 3.09 -2.24
C PHE A 63 -2.37 3.35 -0.79
N GLU A 64 -1.52 3.10 0.19
CA GLU A 64 -1.79 3.38 1.60
C GLU A 64 -2.05 4.88 1.82
N SER A 65 -1.22 5.74 1.22
CA SER A 65 -1.43 7.19 1.30
C SER A 65 -2.75 7.61 0.65
N ARG A 66 -3.10 7.03 -0.50
CA ARG A 66 -4.37 7.33 -1.19
C ARG A 66 -5.57 6.87 -0.37
N LEU A 67 -5.51 5.69 0.24
CA LEU A 67 -6.57 5.18 1.12
C LEU A 67 -6.76 6.10 2.34
N SER A 68 -5.68 6.51 3.00
CA SER A 68 -5.77 7.44 4.13
C SER A 68 -6.40 8.79 3.74
N ASN A 69 -6.11 9.30 2.53
CA ASN A 69 -6.74 10.52 2.04
C ASN A 69 -8.23 10.32 1.71
N MET A 70 -8.61 9.15 1.19
CA MET A 70 -10.00 8.80 0.94
C MET A 70 -10.80 8.69 2.25
N GLU A 71 -10.24 8.06 3.28
CA GLU A 71 -10.86 7.98 4.61
C GLU A 71 -11.13 9.36 5.19
N LYS A 72 -10.15 10.27 5.16
CA LYS A 72 -10.35 11.66 5.61
C LYS A 72 -11.43 12.39 4.82
N SER A 73 -11.49 12.16 3.51
CA SER A 73 -12.51 12.77 2.66
C SER A 73 -13.91 12.25 2.96
N LEU A 74 -14.02 10.96 3.33
CA LEU A 74 -15.27 10.36 3.78
C LEU A 74 -15.70 10.91 5.14
N ASP A 75 -14.79 11.03 6.11
CA ASP A 75 -15.06 11.63 7.42
C ASP A 75 -15.57 13.08 7.29
N ASP A 76 -14.92 13.87 6.43
CA ASP A 76 -15.34 15.25 6.17
C ASP A 76 -16.71 15.32 5.49
N LEU A 77 -17.01 14.38 4.58
CA LEU A 77 -18.31 14.29 3.93
C LEU A 77 -19.41 13.88 4.92
N GLU A 78 -19.13 12.92 5.81
CA GLU A 78 -20.05 12.47 6.86
C GLU A 78 -20.42 13.63 7.78
N ARG A 79 -19.42 14.38 8.28
CA ARG A 79 -19.66 15.57 9.11
C ARG A 79 -20.52 16.62 8.42
N ARG A 80 -20.30 16.86 7.12
CA ARG A 80 -21.11 17.81 6.35
C ARG A 80 -22.55 17.33 6.21
N LEU A 81 -22.75 16.04 5.96
CA LEU A 81 -24.09 15.45 5.89
C LEU A 81 -24.82 15.53 7.24
N GLU A 82 -24.14 15.30 8.35
CA GLU A 82 -24.72 15.47 9.69
C GLU A 82 -25.19 16.90 9.93
N LEU A 83 -24.37 17.90 9.57
CA LEU A 83 -24.74 19.32 9.68
C LEU A 83 -25.93 19.66 8.78
N ASP A 84 -25.88 19.26 7.52
CA ASP A 84 -26.95 19.52 6.55
C ASP A 84 -28.27 18.89 7.00
N LEU A 85 -28.23 17.67 7.55
CA LEU A 85 -29.41 16.98 8.10
C LEU A 85 -29.95 17.70 9.35
N GLY A 86 -29.06 18.19 10.23
CA GLY A 86 -29.45 19.01 11.37
C GLY A 86 -30.18 20.28 10.95
N ASP A 87 -29.60 21.02 10.01
CA ASP A 87 -30.20 22.23 9.44
C ASP A 87 -31.56 21.98 8.79
N ILE A 88 -31.70 20.85 8.07
CA ILE A 88 -32.98 20.45 7.46
C ILE A 88 -34.01 20.13 8.55
N SER A 89 -33.61 19.41 9.60
CA SER A 89 -34.48 19.09 10.72
C SER A 89 -35.01 20.35 11.40
N ASP A 90 -34.14 21.32 11.69
CA ASP A 90 -34.53 22.58 12.31
C ASP A 90 -35.50 23.38 11.44
N LYS A 91 -35.24 23.44 10.13
CA LYS A 91 -36.14 24.10 9.16
C LYS A 91 -37.49 23.41 9.08
N LEU A 92 -37.53 22.07 9.14
CA LEU A 92 -38.77 21.31 9.15
C LEU A 92 -39.57 21.57 10.43
N SER A 93 -38.93 21.62 11.60
CA SER A 93 -39.58 21.99 12.85
C SER A 93 -40.19 23.39 12.77
N ALA A 94 -39.44 24.38 12.31
CA ALA A 94 -39.95 25.74 12.13
C ALA A 94 -41.13 25.81 11.14
N LEU A 95 -41.09 25.01 10.07
CA LEU A 95 -42.18 24.92 9.10
C LEU A 95 -43.44 24.30 9.73
N ILE A 96 -43.28 23.24 10.53
CA ILE A 96 -44.38 22.60 11.26
C ILE A 96 -45.04 23.59 12.22
N ASP A 97 -44.25 24.37 12.96
CA ASP A 97 -44.77 25.37 13.89
C ASP A 97 -45.56 26.46 13.15
N ALA A 98 -45.03 26.95 12.02
CA ALA A 98 -45.73 27.92 11.17
C ALA A 98 -47.05 27.36 10.60
N PHE A 99 -47.08 26.06 10.24
CA PHE A 99 -48.30 25.40 9.80
C PHE A 99 -49.36 25.31 10.91
N HIS A 100 -48.96 24.98 12.15
CA HIS A 100 -49.88 24.99 13.29
C HIS A 100 -50.46 26.38 13.54
N GLU A 101 -49.61 27.42 13.53
CA GLU A 101 -50.08 28.80 13.71
C GLU A 101 -51.05 29.23 12.59
N LEU A 102 -50.78 28.83 11.35
CA LEU A 102 -51.67 29.08 10.23
C LEU A 102 -53.01 28.35 10.39
N ALA A 103 -52.99 27.07 10.80
CA ALA A 103 -54.20 26.29 11.04
C ALA A 103 -55.09 26.94 12.10
N GLU A 104 -54.50 27.38 13.24
CA GLU A 104 -55.24 28.10 14.27
C GLU A 104 -55.87 29.41 13.76
N LYS A 105 -55.14 30.17 12.93
CA LYS A 105 -55.66 31.42 12.34
C LYS A 105 -56.83 31.15 11.39
N VAL A 106 -56.74 30.08 10.59
CA VAL A 106 -57.82 29.68 9.69
C VAL A 106 -59.06 29.27 10.49
N GLU A 107 -58.89 28.42 11.52
CA GLU A 107 -60.01 28.01 12.39
C GLU A 107 -60.71 29.21 13.04
N ARG A 108 -59.94 30.18 13.57
CA ARG A 108 -60.51 31.42 14.13
C ARG A 108 -61.27 32.25 13.09
N LEU A 109 -60.78 32.33 11.84
CA LEU A 109 -61.47 33.04 10.77
C LEU A 109 -62.77 32.33 10.39
N GLU A 110 -62.77 31.00 10.33
CA GLU A 110 -63.97 30.19 10.08
C GLU A 110 -65.01 30.40 11.18
N GLU A 111 -64.60 30.44 12.45
CA GLU A 111 -65.52 30.72 13.56
C GLU A 111 -66.16 32.12 13.49
N VAL A 112 -65.38 33.14 13.11
CA VAL A 112 -65.89 34.51 12.94
C VAL A 112 -66.89 34.58 11.79
N LEU A 113 -66.57 33.96 10.65
CA LEU A 113 -67.46 33.90 9.49
C LEU A 113 -68.75 33.12 9.76
N ALA A 114 -68.70 32.09 10.60
CA ALA A 114 -69.89 31.33 10.98
C ALA A 114 -70.83 32.08 11.94
N ARG A 115 -70.33 33.13 12.61
CA ARG A 115 -71.08 33.92 13.60
C ARG A 115 -71.57 35.29 13.08
N GLY A 116 -71.03 35.77 11.95
CA GLY A 116 -71.44 37.00 11.28
C GLY A 116 -72.47 36.76 10.19
#